data_AF-A0A1I1BKR4-F1
#
_entry.id   AF-A0A1I1BKR4-F1
#
_cell.length_a   1.000
_cell.length_b   1.000
_cell.length_c   1.000
_cell.angle_alpha   90.00
_cell.angle_beta   90.00
_cell.angle_gamma   90.00
#
_symmetry.space_group_name_H-M   'P 1'
#
loop_
_entity.id
_entity.type
_entity.pdbx_description
1 polymer ?
#
loop_
_entity_poly.entity_id
_entity_poly.type
_entity_poly.pdbx_seq_one_letter_code
_entity_poly.pdbx_strand_id
1 'polypeptide(L)' 'MKWNSASNLPAERLVFLMFDHLASAQWVGYVNRDGICEWPEQVRGYRPTAWQEVIVDLTRIKAVGG' A
#
# COMPACT_ATOMS: atom_id res chain seq x y z
N MET A 1 4.77 -11.67 8.12
CA MET A 1 4.44 -10.39 7.47
C MET A 1 5.45 -9.35 7.92
N LYS A 2 6.20 -8.72 7.02
CA LYS A 2 7.22 -7.72 7.35
C LYS A 2 6.76 -6.35 6.87
N TRP A 3 6.69 -5.40 7.79
CA TRP A 3 6.53 -3.98 7.48
C TRP A 3 7.91 -3.40 7.15
N ASN A 4 8.01 -2.72 6.02
CA ASN A 4 9.18 -2.01 5.55
C ASN A 4 9.05 -0.52 5.87
N SER A 5 10.17 0.18 6.06
CA SER A 5 10.15 1.63 6.27
C SER A 5 9.66 2.37 5.02
N ALA A 6 8.82 3.38 5.21
CA ALA A 6 8.30 4.24 4.14
C ALA A 6 9.37 4.96 3.31
N SER A 7 10.62 5.01 3.78
CA SER A 7 11.75 5.58 3.05
C SER A 7 12.11 4.82 1.77
N ASN A 8 11.68 3.57 1.62
CA ASN A 8 12.02 2.72 0.47
C ASN A 8 10.78 2.14 -0.22
N LEU A 9 9.80 3.00 -0.51
CA LEU A 9 8.58 2.63 -1.21
C LEU A 9 8.90 2.28 -2.68
N PRO A 10 8.68 1.02 -3.12
CA PRO A 10 8.95 0.62 -4.49
C PRO A 10 7.88 1.19 -5.43
N ALA A 11 8.33 1.76 -6.55
CA ALA A 11 7.47 2.19 -7.66
C ALA A 11 6.77 0.99 -8.34
N GLU A 12 5.67 1.28 -9.03
CA GLU A 12 4.82 0.33 -9.76
C GLU A 12 4.28 -0.82 -8.91
N ARG A 13 4.02 -0.57 -7.62
CA ARG A 13 3.54 -1.61 -6.68
C ARG A 13 2.36 -1.14 -5.85
N LEU A 14 1.50 -2.11 -5.53
CA LEU A 14 0.38 -1.95 -4.62
C LEU A 14 0.84 -2.37 -3.21
N VAL A 15 0.75 -1.44 -2.27
CA VAL A 15 1.28 -1.60 -0.91
C VAL A 15 0.22 -1.25 0.13
N PHE A 16 0.20 -1.97 1.24
CA PHE A 16 -0.44 -1.53 2.46
C PHE A 16 0.45 -0.50 3.13
N LEU A 17 -0.17 0.49 3.74
CA LEU A 17 0.48 1.59 4.43
C LEU A 17 -0.02 1.62 5.86
N MET A 18 0.89 1.90 6.78
CA MET A 18 0.58 2.08 8.18
C MET A 18 0.86 3.51 8.58
N PHE A 19 -0.15 4.15 9.18
CA PHE A 19 -0.10 5.52 9.66
C PHE A 19 -0.28 5.49 11.18
N ASP A 20 0.81 5.73 11.92
CA ASP A 20 0.82 5.64 13.38
C ASP A 20 -0.13 6.68 14.03
N HIS A 21 -0.22 7.85 13.39
CA HIS A 21 -1.10 8.97 13.78
C HIS A 21 -2.59 8.70 13.52
N LEU A 22 -2.95 7.67 12.76
CA LEU A 22 -4.32 7.29 12.48
C LEU A 22 -4.67 5.98 13.19
N ALA A 23 -4.43 5.88 14.49
CA ALA A 23 -4.91 4.77 15.35
C ALA A 23 -4.69 3.36 14.75
N SER A 24 -3.55 3.12 14.10
CA SER A 24 -3.24 1.84 13.40
C SER A 24 -4.12 1.52 12.18
N ALA A 25 -4.74 2.51 11.54
CA ALA A 25 -5.45 2.34 10.29
C ALA A 25 -4.48 1.93 9.17
N GLN A 26 -4.77 0.79 8.55
CA GLN A 26 -4.03 0.28 7.40
C GLN A 26 -4.76 0.68 6.13
N TRP A 27 -4.06 1.37 5.23
CA TRP A 27 -4.63 1.85 3.97
C TRP A 27 -3.91 1.23 2.79
N VAL A 28 -4.64 0.98 1.70
CA VAL A 28 -4.04 0.54 0.43
C VAL A 28 -3.59 1.77 -0.34
N GLY A 29 -2.35 1.77 -0.78
CA GLY A 29 -1.80 2.79 -1.67
C GLY A 29 -1.13 2.17 -2.88
N TYR A 30 -1.14 2.89 -3.99
CA TYR A 30 -0.43 2.52 -5.20
C TYR A 30 0.72 3.49 -5.42
N VAL A 31 1.92 2.98 -5.66
CA VAL A 31 3.05 3.81 -6.10
C VAL A 31 3.16 3.66 -7.60
N ASN A 32 3.02 4.75 -8.33
CA ASN A 32 3.15 4.74 -9.79
C ASN A 32 4.63 4.64 -10.21
N ARG A 33 4.89 4.61 -11.53
CA ARG A 33 6.26 4.51 -12.08
C ARG A 33 7.14 5.70 -11.72
N ASP A 34 6.56 6.87 -11.58
CA ASP A 34 7.25 8.09 -11.18
C ASP A 34 7.57 8.14 -9.67
N GLY A 35 7.24 7.08 -8.92
CA GLY A 35 7.37 7.05 -7.47
C GLY A 35 6.33 7.92 -6.75
N ILE A 36 5.35 8.45 -7.49
CA ILE A 36 4.24 9.20 -6.92
C ILE A 36 3.29 8.20 -6.30
N CYS A 37 2.98 8.47 -5.04
CA CYS A 37 2.08 7.64 -4.30
C CYS A 37 0.65 8.15 -4.41
N GLU A 38 -0.22 7.32 -4.98
CA GLU A 38 -1.65 7.56 -5.09
C GLU A 38 -2.34 6.98 -3.86
N TRP A 39 -2.83 7.89 -3.03
CA TRP A 39 -3.44 7.59 -1.74
C TRP A 39 -4.95 7.87 -1.75
N PRO A 40 -5.73 7.18 -0.89
CA PRO A 40 -7.09 7.59 -0.54
C PRO A 40 -7.10 9.02 0.00
N GLU A 41 -8.16 9.80 -0.29
CA GLU A 41 -8.27 11.20 0.16
C GLU A 41 -8.16 11.35 1.67
N GLN A 42 -8.56 10.34 2.45
CA GLN A 42 -8.48 10.33 3.91
C GLN A 42 -7.04 10.39 4.44
N VAL A 43 -6.06 9.94 3.66
CA VAL A 43 -4.63 9.93 4.03
C VAL A 43 -3.77 10.71 3.04
N ARG A 44 -4.40 11.41 2.09
CA ARG A 44 -3.73 12.26 1.10
C ARG A 44 -3.06 13.43 1.81
N GLY A 45 -1.74 13.54 1.66
CA GLY A 45 -0.91 14.55 2.35
C GLY A 45 -0.25 14.05 3.63
N TYR A 46 -0.62 12.88 4.13
CA TYR A 46 0.07 12.23 5.24
C TYR A 46 1.19 11.33 4.73
N ARG A 47 2.31 11.30 5.45
CA ARG A 47 3.41 10.39 5.17
C ARG A 47 3.21 9.09 5.95
N PRO A 48 3.13 7.92 5.29
CA PRO A 48 3.05 6.65 5.99
C PRO A 48 4.33 6.42 6.80
N THR A 49 4.20 5.72 7.94
CA THR A 49 5.34 5.36 8.79
C THR A 49 6.00 4.08 8.27
N ALA A 50 5.19 3.13 7.82
CA ALA A 50 5.64 1.87 7.26
C ALA A 50 4.74 1.44 6.10
N TRP A 51 5.24 0.53 5.28
CA TRP A 51 4.49 -0.09 4.20
C TRP A 51 4.71 -1.60 4.15
N GLN A 52 3.81 -2.32 3.53
CA GLN A 52 3.89 -3.75 3.31
C GLN A 52 3.43 -4.05 1.89
N GLU A 53 4.09 -4.97 1.20
CA GLU A 53 3.62 -5.39 -0.12
C GLU A 53 2.26 -6.08 -0.01
N VAL A 54 1.30 -5.66 -0.85
CA VAL A 54 0.07 -6.41 -1.01
C VAL A 54 0.37 -7.54 -1.97
N ILE A 55 0.57 -8.73 -1.40
CA ILE A 55 0.61 -9.96 -2.18
C ILE A 55 -0.84 -10.26 -2.59
N VAL A 56 -1.33 -9.56 -3.61
CA VAL A 56 -2.50 -10.04 -4.36
C VAL A 56 -1.99 -11.25 -5.13
N ASP A 57 -2.28 -12.43 -4.59
CA ASP A 57 -2.17 -13.67 -5.35
C ASP A 57 -3.21 -13.59 -6.49
N LEU A 58 -2.83 -13.00 -7.61
CA LEU A 58 -3.66 -12.84 -8.81
C LEU A 58 -4.18 -14.19 -9.33
N THR A 59 -3.56 -15.30 -8.91
CA THR A 59 -3.99 -16.67 -9.14
C THR A 59 -5.27 -17.06 -8.39
N ARG A 60 -5.63 -16.42 -7.27
CA ARG A 60 -6.91 -16.68 -6.57
C ARG A 60 -8.12 -15.93 -7.14
N ILE A 61 -7.92 -14.88 -7.94
CA ILE A 61 -9.04 -14.12 -8.54
C ILE A 61 -9.68 -14.90 -9.70
N LYS A 62 -9.00 -15.92 -10.25
CA LYS A 62 -9.57 -16.79 -11.31
C LYS A 62 -10.60 -17.83 -10.80
N ALA A 63 -10.90 -17.92 -9.51
CA ALA A 63 -11.75 -18.98 -8.96
C ALA A 63 -13.20 -18.57 -8.61
N VAL A 64 -13.61 -17.33 -8.91
CA VAL A 64 -15.00 -16.85 -8.76
C VAL A 64 -15.50 -16.32 -10.09
N GLY A 65 -15.59 -17.24 -11.05
CA GLY A 65 -16.01 -16.94 -12.43
C GLY A 65 -15.94 -18.19 -13.29
N GLY A 66 -16.59 -19.26 -12.84
CA GLY A 66 -16.82 -20.49 -13.57
C GLY A 66 -18.24 -20.95 -13.30
#